data_AF-A0A929F1C7-F1
#
_entry.id   AF-A0A929F1C7-F1
#
_cell.length_a   1.000
_cell.length_b   1.000
_cell.length_c   1.000
_cell.angle_alpha   90.00
_cell.angle_beta   90.00
_cell.angle_gamma   90.00
#
_symmetry.space_group_name_H-M   'P 1'
#
loop_
_entity.id
_entity.type
_entity.pdbx_description
1 polymer ?
#
loop_
_entity_poly.entity_id
_entity_poly.type
_entity_poly.pdbx_seq_one_letter_code
_entity_poly.pdbx_strand_id
1 'polypeptide(L)'
;MDAEILKKLKLLYVEDEEEIRDQLSRFLKRRVGTLYTAANGKEGVEAFRQHRPDLVMTDIEMPAMNGLEMAEAIREDDRDVPIIVATAFNELKYFMKSIEVGVDEYVLKPVNTDALMGALIKCATAVFQRREIEAENKFIKLILDSSPSFMLTTKDDEIRHANKTFLNYLGYSSLDELSREFSKVGDLFTAILSPPYPEQDAMALVNRIICNPDVHNIAYLAPTRSDKSPIACMIFCNRSSELDRYVYALTDVTHLEEEKRDLERQATIDALTGVYNRAKFNSLLLSEISRVRRYSEPLSLIMFDIDNFKSVNDSFGHQEGDAVLKGVAGLVASHVREQDLFARWGGEEFMTLALESDLEGAKILAAKLRKAIEEADFGLVGTVTCSFGVTEFKKEDSVESFIKRADDALYKAKEGGRNKVEVL
;
A
#
# COMPACT_ATOMS: atom_id res chain seq x y z
N MET A 1 4.25 25.26 38.60
CA MET A 1 3.76 24.90 37.25
C MET A 1 2.45 25.64 36.96
N ASP A 2 1.46 25.57 37.86
CA ASP A 2 0.11 26.13 37.64
C ASP A 2 0.01 27.66 37.46
N ALA A 3 0.92 28.44 38.05
CA ALA A 3 0.90 29.90 37.88
C ALA A 3 1.48 30.38 36.54
N GLU A 4 2.31 29.57 35.87
CA GLU A 4 2.93 29.92 34.59
C GLU A 4 1.96 29.77 33.41
N ILE A 5 0.98 28.87 33.53
CA ILE A 5 0.00 28.64 32.46
C ILE A 5 -0.87 29.89 32.24
N LEU A 6 -1.22 30.59 33.32
CA LEU A 6 -2.00 31.82 33.27
C LEU A 6 -1.26 32.93 32.52
N LYS A 7 0.07 32.94 32.56
CA LYS A 7 0.88 33.94 31.83
C LYS A 7 0.80 33.84 30.31
N LYS A 8 0.25 32.76 29.78
CA LYS A 8 -0.02 32.59 28.35
C LYS A 8 -1.49 32.85 28.00
N LEU A 9 -2.34 33.07 29.00
CA LEU A 9 -3.79 33.19 28.87
C LEU A 9 -4.22 34.65 28.57
N LYS A 10 -5.17 34.80 27.65
CA LYS A 10 -5.95 36.02 27.45
C LYS A 10 -7.24 35.94 28.26
N LEU A 11 -7.39 36.76 29.30
CA LEU A 11 -8.58 36.81 30.15
C LEU A 11 -9.39 38.06 29.82
N LEU A 12 -10.71 37.91 29.67
CA LEU A 12 -11.65 39.03 29.71
C LEU A 12 -12.31 39.05 31.09
N TYR A 13 -12.19 40.18 31.81
CA TYR A 13 -12.84 40.39 33.09
C TYR A 13 -13.92 41.49 32.98
N VAL A 14 -15.14 41.17 33.39
CA VAL A 14 -16.30 42.07 33.26
C VAL A 14 -16.90 42.33 34.65
N GLU A 15 -16.96 43.61 35.02
CA GLU A 15 -17.43 44.10 36.31
C GLU A 15 -17.89 45.54 36.13
N ASP A 16 -19.04 45.91 36.68
CA ASP A 16 -19.63 47.24 36.50
C ASP A 16 -19.05 48.28 37.48
N GLU A 17 -18.84 47.89 38.73
CA GLU A 17 -18.22 48.74 39.75
C GLU A 17 -16.75 49.04 39.40
N GLU A 18 -16.45 50.30 39.06
CA GLU A 18 -15.12 50.74 38.63
C GLU A 18 -14.02 50.45 39.68
N GLU A 19 -14.30 50.67 40.96
CA GLU A 19 -13.34 50.44 42.04
C GLU A 19 -12.96 48.96 42.19
N ILE A 20 -13.97 48.07 42.16
CA ILE A 20 -13.78 46.60 42.21
C ILE A 20 -13.05 46.13 40.96
N ARG A 21 -13.51 46.59 39.79
CA ARG A 21 -12.90 46.25 38.49
C ARG A 21 -11.42 46.60 38.48
N ASP A 22 -11.06 47.80 38.92
CA ASP A 22 -9.68 48.28 38.99
C ASP A 22 -8.82 47.48 39.97
N GLN A 23 -9.35 47.22 41.18
CA GLN A 23 -8.64 46.50 42.22
C GLN A 23 -8.31 45.07 41.76
N LEU A 24 -9.30 44.35 41.24
CA LEU A 24 -9.11 42.98 40.79
C LEU A 24 -8.31 42.93 39.48
N SER A 25 -8.45 43.92 38.59
CA SER A 25 -7.64 44.02 37.38
C SER A 25 -6.15 44.16 37.68
N ARG A 26 -5.77 44.95 38.70
CA ARG A 26 -4.35 45.04 39.13
C ARG A 26 -3.81 43.70 39.62
N PHE A 27 -4.63 42.91 40.31
CA PHE A 27 -4.28 41.56 40.75
C PHE A 27 -4.15 40.60 39.56
N LEU A 28 -5.16 40.54 38.68
CA LEU A 28 -5.21 39.66 37.52
C LEU A 28 -4.11 39.96 36.51
N LYS A 29 -3.83 41.23 36.21
CA LYS A 29 -2.78 41.65 35.26
C LYS A 29 -1.39 41.16 35.64
N ARG A 30 -1.14 40.91 36.94
CA ARG A 30 0.12 40.32 37.42
C ARG A 30 0.19 38.80 37.25
N ARG A 31 -0.93 38.12 37.02
CA ARG A 31 -1.01 36.65 36.93
C ARG A 31 -1.31 36.14 35.53
N VAL A 32 -2.15 36.85 34.76
CA VAL A 32 -2.48 36.46 33.38
C VAL A 32 -1.51 37.05 32.35
N GLY A 33 -1.53 36.53 31.13
CA GLY A 33 -0.71 37.01 30.01
C GLY A 33 -1.24 38.31 29.42
N THR A 34 -2.52 38.31 29.04
CA THR A 34 -3.23 39.52 28.56
C THR A 34 -4.54 39.64 29.31
N LEU A 35 -4.85 40.83 29.80
CA LEU A 35 -6.11 41.14 30.49
C LEU A 35 -6.88 42.18 29.67
N TYR A 36 -8.11 41.84 29.33
CA TYR A 36 -9.13 42.76 28.80
C TYR A 36 -10.17 43.00 29.88
N THR A 37 -10.73 44.20 29.90
CA THR A 37 -11.73 44.60 30.90
C THR A 37 -12.92 45.25 30.22
N ALA A 38 -14.12 45.02 30.72
CA ALA A 38 -15.35 45.67 30.28
C ALA A 38 -16.22 46.08 31.47
N ALA A 39 -17.06 47.11 31.31
CA ALA A 39 -17.87 47.68 32.39
C ALA A 39 -19.31 47.15 32.45
N ASN A 40 -19.73 46.33 31.48
CA ASN A 40 -21.06 45.71 31.45
C ASN A 40 -21.06 44.55 30.45
N GLY A 41 -22.12 43.74 30.43
CA GLY A 41 -22.22 42.58 29.55
C GLY A 41 -22.14 42.93 28.05
N LYS A 42 -22.67 44.07 27.61
CA LYS A 42 -22.66 44.47 26.20
C LYS A 42 -21.24 44.77 25.71
N GLU A 43 -20.51 45.59 26.47
CA GLU A 43 -19.07 45.82 26.22
C GLU A 43 -18.27 44.52 26.31
N GLY A 44 -18.66 43.61 27.20
CA GLY A 44 -18.07 42.29 27.33
C GLY A 44 -18.20 41.45 26.06
N VAL A 45 -19.41 41.37 25.46
CA VAL A 45 -19.63 40.67 24.17
C VAL A 45 -18.82 41.32 23.04
N GLU A 46 -18.79 42.65 22.97
CA GLU A 46 -18.01 43.38 21.96
C GLU A 46 -16.51 43.10 22.10
N ALA A 47 -15.97 43.18 23.33
CA ALA A 47 -14.58 42.86 23.63
C ALA A 47 -14.25 41.39 23.34
N PHE A 48 -15.17 40.46 23.62
CA PHE A 48 -15.02 39.04 23.31
C PHE A 48 -14.85 38.82 21.81
N ARG A 49 -15.75 39.39 21.00
CA ARG A 49 -15.71 39.27 19.52
C ARG A 49 -14.46 39.89 18.93
N GLN A 50 -14.02 41.03 19.46
CA GLN A 50 -12.84 41.75 18.97
C GLN A 50 -11.53 41.05 19.31
N HIS A 51 -11.37 40.59 20.56
CA HIS A 51 -10.09 40.14 21.07
C HIS A 51 -9.94 38.63 21.19
N ARG A 52 -11.06 37.89 21.09
CA ARG A 52 -11.13 36.42 21.23
C ARG A 52 -10.31 35.93 22.43
N PRO A 53 -10.72 36.31 23.66
CA PRO A 53 -10.04 35.86 24.88
C PRO A 53 -10.17 34.34 25.05
N ASP A 54 -9.22 33.77 25.79
CA ASP A 54 -9.13 32.34 26.07
C ASP A 54 -10.04 31.91 27.24
N LEU A 55 -10.44 32.87 28.08
CA LEU A 55 -11.25 32.68 29.28
C LEU A 55 -12.02 33.97 29.56
N VAL A 56 -13.26 33.85 30.04
CA VAL A 56 -14.08 34.98 30.46
C VAL A 56 -14.37 34.86 31.95
N MET A 57 -14.26 35.97 32.69
CA MET A 57 -14.70 36.11 34.06
C MET A 57 -15.68 37.27 34.13
N THR A 58 -16.85 37.07 34.73
CA THR A 58 -17.88 38.10 34.82
C THR A 58 -18.56 38.09 36.16
N ASP A 59 -18.99 39.26 36.61
CA ASP A 59 -20.03 39.33 37.62
C ASP A 59 -21.39 38.90 37.05
N ILE A 60 -22.31 38.42 37.89
CA ILE A 60 -23.69 38.13 37.47
C ILE A 60 -24.46 39.43 37.28
N GLU A 61 -24.47 40.28 38.30
CA GLU A 61 -25.35 41.44 38.34
C GLU A 61 -24.64 42.67 37.79
N MET A 62 -25.01 43.10 36.59
CA MET A 62 -24.47 44.30 35.96
C MET A 62 -25.57 45.05 35.21
N PRO A 63 -25.48 46.39 35.09
CA PRO A 63 -26.42 47.19 34.32
C PRO A 63 -26.34 46.88 32.82
N ALA A 64 -27.42 47.24 32.11
CA ALA A 64 -27.62 47.05 30.66
C ALA A 64 -27.71 45.59 30.18
N MET A 65 -26.72 44.76 30.48
CA MET A 65 -26.70 43.33 30.17
C MET A 65 -25.98 42.60 31.31
N ASN A 66 -26.66 41.63 31.91
CA ASN A 66 -26.11 40.88 33.03
C ASN A 66 -25.10 39.81 32.56
N GLY A 67 -24.30 39.25 33.48
CA GLY A 67 -23.24 38.29 33.12
C GLY A 67 -23.75 36.99 32.52
N LEU A 68 -24.97 36.56 32.86
CA LEU A 68 -25.58 35.35 32.30
C LEU A 68 -26.10 35.58 30.88
N GLU A 69 -26.72 36.73 30.61
CA GLU A 69 -27.11 37.15 29.25
C GLU A 69 -25.89 37.33 28.35
N MET A 70 -24.81 37.88 28.90
CA MET A 70 -23.53 37.95 28.19
C MET A 70 -22.99 36.54 27.88
N ALA A 71 -23.02 35.62 28.85
CA ALA A 71 -22.58 34.25 28.64
C ALA A 71 -23.42 33.52 27.58
N GLU A 72 -24.75 33.70 27.59
CA GLU A 72 -25.66 33.19 26.55
C GLU A 72 -25.25 33.72 25.15
N ALA A 73 -25.00 35.03 25.03
CA ALA A 73 -24.56 35.63 23.77
C ALA A 73 -23.17 35.15 23.31
N ILE A 74 -22.22 34.97 24.24
CA ILE A 74 -20.89 34.43 23.93
C ILE A 74 -21.00 32.99 23.45
N ARG A 75 -21.89 32.18 24.02
CA ARG A 75 -22.11 30.77 23.62
C ARG A 75 -22.65 30.63 22.20
N GLU A 76 -23.33 31.65 21.66
CA GLU A 76 -23.72 31.67 20.24
C GLU A 76 -22.50 31.84 19.31
N ASP A 77 -21.49 32.59 19.74
CA ASP A 77 -20.27 32.85 18.97
C ASP A 77 -19.19 31.77 19.18
N ASP A 78 -19.07 31.25 20.40
CA ASP A 78 -18.07 30.28 20.85
C ASP A 78 -18.64 29.45 22.03
N ARG A 79 -19.05 28.22 21.72
CA ARG A 79 -19.64 27.31 22.70
C ARG A 79 -18.65 26.80 23.74
N ASP A 80 -17.36 26.95 23.48
CA ASP A 80 -16.29 26.19 24.11
C ASP A 80 -15.38 27.03 25.00
N VAL A 81 -15.43 28.36 24.87
CA VAL A 81 -14.66 29.25 25.75
C VAL A 81 -15.11 29.08 27.20
N PRO A 82 -14.22 28.84 28.17
CA PRO A 82 -14.68 28.71 29.54
C PRO A 82 -15.14 30.07 30.09
N ILE A 83 -16.19 30.03 30.92
CA ILE A 83 -16.75 31.22 31.57
C ILE A 83 -16.77 30.97 33.08
N ILE A 84 -16.19 31.92 33.84
CA ILE A 84 -16.21 31.96 35.30
C ILE A 84 -17.16 33.07 35.73
N VAL A 85 -18.07 32.75 36.64
CA VAL A 85 -19.05 33.72 37.12
C VAL A 85 -18.86 34.02 38.60
N ALA A 86 -18.81 35.30 38.98
CA ALA A 86 -18.81 35.73 40.37
C ALA A 86 -20.26 35.90 40.88
N THR A 87 -20.62 35.27 42.00
CA THR A 87 -22.01 35.27 42.53
C THR A 87 -22.06 35.53 44.02
N ALA A 88 -23.14 36.17 44.50
CA ALA A 88 -23.45 36.29 45.92
C ALA A 88 -24.02 34.97 46.49
N PHE A 89 -23.84 34.74 47.79
CA PHE A 89 -24.19 33.48 48.48
C PHE A 89 -25.70 33.18 48.55
N ASN A 90 -26.56 34.19 48.35
CA ASN A 90 -27.97 34.10 48.76
C ASN A 90 -28.99 33.94 47.60
N GLU A 91 -28.53 33.62 46.38
CA GLU A 91 -29.37 33.68 45.18
C GLU A 91 -29.39 32.37 44.39
N LEU A 92 -30.08 31.37 44.94
CA LEU A 92 -30.33 30.05 44.33
C LEU A 92 -30.85 30.12 42.88
N LYS A 93 -31.60 31.18 42.53
CA LYS A 93 -32.16 31.38 41.19
C LYS A 93 -31.08 31.60 40.13
N TYR A 94 -30.07 32.43 40.42
CA TYR A 94 -29.00 32.71 39.47
C TYR A 94 -27.99 31.56 39.37
N PHE A 95 -27.79 30.83 40.47
CA PHE A 95 -26.99 29.60 40.45
C PHE A 95 -27.59 28.54 39.51
N MET A 96 -28.90 28.29 39.61
CA MET A 96 -29.57 27.35 38.69
C MET A 96 -29.48 27.83 37.24
N LYS A 97 -29.70 29.12 36.99
CA LYS A 97 -29.57 29.68 35.65
C LYS A 97 -28.14 29.60 35.11
N SER A 98 -27.11 29.76 35.93
CA SER A 98 -25.71 29.59 35.49
C SER A 98 -25.38 28.18 35.01
N ILE A 99 -26.02 27.16 35.60
CA ILE A 99 -25.88 25.77 35.16
C ILE A 99 -26.57 25.57 33.81
N GLU A 100 -27.77 26.13 33.62
CA GLU A 100 -28.50 26.06 32.35
C GLU A 100 -27.75 26.74 31.18
N VAL A 101 -27.07 27.85 31.46
CA VAL A 101 -26.24 28.58 30.48
C VAL A 101 -24.92 27.86 30.16
N GLY A 102 -24.51 26.89 30.98
CA GLY A 102 -23.27 26.12 30.79
C GLY A 102 -22.03 26.92 31.21
N VAL A 103 -22.10 27.60 32.35
CA VAL A 103 -20.95 28.23 33.01
C VAL A 103 -20.03 27.14 33.57
N ASP A 104 -18.73 27.28 33.36
CA ASP A 104 -17.74 26.25 33.70
C ASP A 104 -17.37 26.25 35.18
N GLU A 105 -17.29 27.44 35.78
CA GLU A 105 -16.88 27.64 37.17
C GLU A 105 -17.54 28.87 37.79
N TYR A 106 -17.61 28.90 39.12
CA TYR A 106 -18.14 30.04 39.85
C TYR A 106 -17.28 30.42 41.06
N VAL A 107 -17.31 31.70 41.43
CA VAL A 107 -16.58 32.25 42.58
C VAL A 107 -17.53 33.03 43.47
N LEU A 108 -17.54 32.73 44.77
CA LEU A 108 -18.42 33.41 45.72
C LEU A 108 -17.88 34.80 46.07
N LYS A 109 -18.76 35.81 46.11
CA LYS A 109 -18.48 37.15 46.65
C LYS A 109 -18.60 37.13 48.20
N PRO A 110 -17.71 37.82 48.96
CA PRO A 110 -16.55 38.58 48.49
C PRO A 110 -15.47 37.64 47.92
N VAL A 111 -14.90 38.04 46.77
CA VAL A 111 -14.01 37.19 45.97
C VAL A 111 -12.77 36.80 46.78
N ASN A 112 -12.69 35.53 47.15
CA ASN A 112 -11.50 34.96 47.76
C ASN A 112 -10.45 34.71 46.67
N THR A 113 -9.25 35.27 46.83
CA THR A 113 -8.19 35.19 45.82
C THR A 113 -7.71 33.76 45.56
N ASP A 114 -7.73 32.89 46.55
CA ASP A 114 -7.30 31.49 46.39
C ASP A 114 -8.36 30.70 45.61
N ALA A 115 -9.64 30.90 45.94
CA ALA A 115 -10.75 30.30 45.20
C ALA A 115 -10.79 30.77 43.73
N LEU A 116 -10.60 32.08 43.51
CA LEU A 116 -10.50 32.65 42.17
C LEU A 116 -9.32 32.05 41.39
N MET A 117 -8.15 31.96 42.01
CA MET A 117 -6.97 31.38 41.37
C MET A 117 -7.19 29.90 41.04
N GLY A 118 -7.86 29.13 41.91
CA GLY A 118 -8.24 27.75 41.64
C GLY A 118 -9.13 27.60 40.41
N ALA A 119 -10.19 28.42 40.31
CA ALA A 119 -11.08 28.44 39.15
C ALA A 119 -10.35 28.84 37.86
N LEU A 120 -9.54 29.92 37.90
CA LEU A 120 -8.74 30.37 36.77
C LEU A 120 -7.75 29.29 36.28
N ILE A 121 -7.03 28.64 37.20
CA ILE A 121 -6.07 27.58 36.87
C ILE A 121 -6.79 26.39 36.24
N LYS A 122 -7.93 25.97 36.80
CA LYS A 122 -8.72 24.85 36.27
C LYS A 122 -9.19 25.12 34.84
N CYS A 123 -9.81 26.27 34.59
CA CYS A 123 -10.26 26.65 33.24
C CYS A 123 -9.09 26.81 32.27
N ALA A 124 -8.01 27.47 32.69
CA ALA A 124 -6.82 27.63 31.84
C ALA A 124 -6.23 26.28 31.45
N THR A 125 -6.12 25.34 32.39
CA THR A 125 -5.60 23.98 32.12
C THR A 125 -6.43 23.28 31.06
N ALA A 126 -7.76 23.32 31.16
CA ALA A 126 -8.66 22.74 30.16
C ALA A 126 -8.48 23.37 28.77
N VAL A 127 -8.30 24.70 28.68
CA VAL A 127 -8.05 25.40 27.40
C VAL A 127 -6.75 24.96 26.76
N PHE A 128 -5.66 24.91 27.53
CA PHE A 128 -4.36 24.54 26.98
C PHE A 128 -4.27 23.05 26.61
N GLN A 129 -4.88 22.16 27.40
CA GLN A 129 -4.99 20.74 27.05
C GLN A 129 -5.76 20.54 25.74
N ARG A 130 -6.89 21.26 25.56
CA ARG A 130 -7.66 21.20 24.31
C ARG A 130 -6.83 21.66 23.11
N ARG A 131 -6.10 22.78 23.26
CA ARG A 131 -5.21 23.29 22.20
C ARG A 131 -4.09 22.32 21.86
N GLU A 132 -3.51 21.66 22.86
CA GLU A 132 -2.48 20.64 22.66
C GLU A 132 -3.02 19.44 21.88
N ILE A 133 -4.18 18.90 22.28
CA ILE A 133 -4.86 17.81 21.56
C ILE A 133 -5.19 18.22 20.12
N GLU A 134 -5.69 19.43 19.89
CA GLU A 134 -5.96 19.92 18.53
C GLU A 134 -4.69 20.08 17.69
N ALA A 135 -3.59 20.56 18.30
CA ALA A 135 -2.31 20.70 17.63
C ALA A 135 -1.71 19.33 17.28
N GLU A 136 -1.75 18.37 18.20
CA GLU A 136 -1.33 16.99 17.96
C GLU A 136 -2.15 16.33 16.85
N ASN A 137 -3.48 16.46 16.88
CA ASN A 137 -4.34 15.93 15.82
C ASN A 137 -4.03 16.53 14.44
N LYS A 138 -3.75 17.84 14.37
CA LYS A 138 -3.31 18.50 13.13
C LYS A 138 -1.95 17.96 12.66
N PHE A 139 -1.02 17.74 13.58
CA PHE A 139 0.29 17.18 13.28
C PHE A 139 0.21 15.74 12.78
N ILE A 140 -0.61 14.90 13.42
CA ILE A 140 -0.89 13.52 12.97
C ILE A 140 -1.45 13.53 11.54
N LYS A 141 -2.42 14.40 11.25
CA LYS A 141 -2.97 14.54 9.88
C LYS A 141 -1.90 14.95 8.87
N LEU A 142 -0.98 15.84 9.24
CA LEU A 142 0.13 16.25 8.39
C LEU A 142 1.08 15.07 8.08
N ILE A 143 1.39 14.25 9.09
CA ILE A 143 2.20 13.03 8.90
C ILE A 143 1.51 12.07 7.92
N LEU A 144 0.22 11.80 8.13
CA LEU A 144 -0.55 10.89 7.27
C LEU A 144 -0.62 11.41 5.82
N ASP A 145 -0.85 12.71 5.64
CA ASP A 145 -0.91 13.36 4.32
C ASP A 145 0.45 13.45 3.62
N SER A 146 1.55 13.41 4.37
CA SER A 146 2.92 13.41 3.81
C SER A 146 3.41 11.99 3.48
N SER A 147 2.66 10.95 3.86
CA SER A 147 3.00 9.56 3.55
C SER A 147 2.83 9.28 2.05
N PRO A 148 3.82 8.64 1.40
CA PRO A 148 3.68 8.19 0.02
C PRO A 148 2.74 6.98 -0.11
N SER A 149 2.50 6.23 0.97
CA SER A 149 1.54 5.13 0.98
C SER A 149 0.11 5.67 1.04
N PHE A 150 -0.83 4.95 0.44
CA PHE A 150 -2.25 5.21 0.61
C PHE A 150 -2.69 4.75 1.99
N MET A 151 -3.28 5.66 2.76
CA MET A 151 -3.68 5.40 4.15
C MET A 151 -5.17 5.63 4.28
N LEU A 152 -5.85 4.66 4.88
CA LEU A 152 -7.27 4.71 5.19
C LEU A 152 -7.46 4.22 6.62
N THR A 153 -8.37 4.82 7.37
CA THR A 153 -8.81 4.27 8.66
C THR A 153 -10.31 4.09 8.67
N THR A 154 -10.76 3.03 9.33
CA THR A 154 -12.18 2.75 9.51
C THR A 154 -12.50 2.55 10.99
N LYS A 155 -13.76 2.80 11.34
CA LYS A 155 -14.37 2.26 12.56
C LYS A 155 -15.38 1.24 12.09
N ASP A 156 -15.20 -0.02 12.47
CA ASP A 156 -15.86 -1.14 11.80
C ASP A 156 -15.58 -1.10 10.28
N ASP A 157 -16.64 -1.04 9.48
CA ASP A 157 -16.59 -0.94 8.02
C ASP A 157 -16.64 0.53 7.53
N GLU A 158 -16.95 1.49 8.40
CA GLU A 158 -17.13 2.89 8.01
C GLU A 158 -15.82 3.63 7.88
N ILE A 159 -15.62 4.29 6.74
CA ILE A 159 -14.41 5.09 6.48
C ILE A 159 -14.41 6.34 7.37
N ARG A 160 -13.35 6.51 8.16
CA ARG A 160 -13.16 7.65 9.08
C ARG A 160 -12.05 8.60 8.64
N HIS A 161 -11.07 8.11 7.88
CA HIS A 161 -10.00 8.93 7.37
C HIS A 161 -9.43 8.33 6.09
N ALA A 162 -9.04 9.18 5.15
CA ALA A 162 -8.19 8.85 4.02
C ALA A 162 -7.16 9.97 3.85
N ASN A 163 -5.89 9.62 3.64
CA ASN A 163 -4.87 10.63 3.40
C ASN A 163 -5.01 11.24 2.00
N LYS A 164 -4.46 12.45 1.82
CA LYS A 164 -4.48 13.14 0.52
C LYS A 164 -3.92 12.32 -0.63
N THR A 165 -2.86 11.56 -0.39
CA THR A 165 -2.24 10.70 -1.40
C THR A 165 -3.25 9.70 -1.99
N PHE A 166 -4.05 9.06 -1.12
CA PHE A 166 -5.08 8.12 -1.57
C PHE A 166 -6.26 8.81 -2.26
N LEU A 167 -6.76 9.92 -1.70
CA LEU A 167 -7.86 10.70 -2.30
C LEU A 167 -7.50 11.19 -3.71
N ASN A 168 -6.31 11.76 -3.87
CA ASN A 168 -5.81 12.25 -5.16
C ASN A 168 -5.60 11.11 -6.17
N TYR A 169 -5.21 9.92 -5.72
CA TYR A 169 -5.08 8.75 -6.58
C TYR A 169 -6.44 8.35 -7.16
N LEU A 170 -7.45 8.23 -6.29
CA LEU A 170 -8.82 7.84 -6.66
C LEU A 170 -9.59 8.93 -7.41
N GLY A 171 -9.16 10.20 -7.33
CA GLY A 171 -9.79 11.34 -8.00
C GLY A 171 -10.82 12.09 -7.14
N TYR A 172 -10.67 12.08 -5.82
CA TYR A 172 -11.50 12.81 -4.87
C TYR A 172 -10.75 13.98 -4.24
N SER A 173 -11.44 15.10 -4.01
CA SER A 173 -10.85 16.31 -3.42
C SER A 173 -10.88 16.31 -1.89
N SER A 174 -11.78 15.53 -1.30
CA SER A 174 -11.93 15.42 0.16
C SER A 174 -12.52 14.07 0.57
N LEU A 175 -12.39 13.76 1.86
CA LEU A 175 -13.04 12.59 2.45
C LEU A 175 -14.57 12.67 2.31
N ASP A 176 -15.16 13.86 2.50
CA ASP A 176 -16.61 14.03 2.39
C ASP A 176 -17.13 13.71 0.98
N GLU A 177 -16.33 13.97 -0.06
CA GLU A 177 -16.66 13.62 -1.43
C GLU A 177 -16.62 12.10 -1.65
N LEU A 178 -15.58 11.44 -1.15
CA LEU A 178 -15.44 9.98 -1.18
C LEU A 178 -16.60 9.30 -0.43
N SER A 179 -16.93 9.78 0.78
CA SER A 179 -17.95 9.21 1.64
C SER A 179 -19.38 9.32 1.10
N ARG A 180 -19.64 10.19 0.12
CA ARG A 180 -20.93 10.25 -0.60
C ARG A 180 -21.11 9.09 -1.57
N GLU A 181 -20.02 8.51 -2.06
CA GLU A 181 -20.02 7.40 -3.01
C GLU A 181 -19.73 6.07 -2.32
N PHE A 182 -18.74 6.06 -1.42
CA PHE A 182 -18.33 4.89 -0.65
C PHE A 182 -18.30 5.22 0.84
N SER A 183 -19.33 4.81 1.58
CA SER A 183 -19.35 4.94 3.05
C SER A 183 -18.59 3.80 3.74
N LYS A 184 -18.54 2.63 3.08
CA LYS A 184 -17.94 1.40 3.59
C LYS A 184 -16.65 1.05 2.86
N VAL A 185 -15.67 0.49 3.60
CA VAL A 185 -14.39 0.09 3.01
C VAL A 185 -14.53 -1.12 2.10
N GLY A 186 -15.46 -2.05 2.41
CA GLY A 186 -15.73 -3.20 1.53
C GLY A 186 -16.21 -2.79 0.13
N ASP A 187 -17.11 -1.81 0.06
CA ASP A 187 -17.63 -1.28 -1.20
C ASP A 187 -16.54 -0.54 -1.98
N LEU A 188 -15.73 0.26 -1.28
CA LEU A 188 -14.58 0.96 -1.87
C LEU A 188 -13.59 -0.03 -2.48
N PHE A 189 -13.15 -1.05 -1.73
CA PHE A 189 -12.19 -2.03 -2.23
C PHE A 189 -12.74 -2.82 -3.41
N THR A 190 -14.01 -3.24 -3.36
CA THR A 190 -14.64 -3.92 -4.51
C THR A 190 -14.61 -3.05 -5.77
N ALA A 191 -14.84 -1.73 -5.64
CA ALA A 191 -14.86 -0.82 -6.78
C ALA A 191 -13.48 -0.51 -7.36
N ILE A 192 -12.42 -0.49 -6.54
CA ILE A 192 -11.06 -0.12 -6.99
C ILE A 192 -10.22 -1.35 -7.35
N LEU A 193 -10.65 -2.57 -7.01
CA LEU A 193 -9.94 -3.79 -7.38
C LEU A 193 -10.12 -4.09 -8.86
N SER A 194 -9.00 -4.14 -9.58
CA SER A 194 -8.93 -4.42 -11.02
C SER A 194 -8.60 -5.90 -11.27
N PRO A 195 -9.01 -6.47 -12.44
CA PRO A 195 -8.56 -7.79 -12.88
C PRO A 195 -7.04 -7.98 -12.73
N PRO A 196 -6.55 -9.21 -12.45
CA PRO A 196 -7.01 -10.45 -13.09
C PRO A 196 -7.99 -11.29 -12.25
N TYR A 197 -8.53 -10.79 -11.15
CA TYR A 197 -9.43 -11.57 -10.28
C TYR A 197 -10.84 -11.72 -10.90
N PRO A 198 -11.38 -12.95 -11.01
CA PRO A 198 -12.83 -13.17 -11.12
C PRO A 198 -13.58 -12.46 -9.99
N GLU A 199 -14.82 -11.99 -10.20
CA GLU A 199 -15.60 -11.24 -9.17
C GLU A 199 -15.70 -11.98 -7.82
N GLN A 200 -15.79 -13.31 -7.83
CA GLN A 200 -15.82 -14.13 -6.61
C GLN A 200 -14.50 -14.10 -5.84
N ASP A 201 -13.37 -14.03 -6.54
CA ASP A 201 -12.03 -13.94 -5.96
C ASP A 201 -11.74 -12.55 -5.41
N ALA A 202 -12.31 -11.49 -6.01
CA ALA A 202 -12.23 -10.14 -5.50
C ALA A 202 -12.93 -10.02 -4.13
N MET A 203 -14.14 -10.55 -3.96
CA MET A 203 -14.82 -10.56 -2.66
C MET A 203 -14.10 -11.41 -1.61
N ALA A 204 -13.53 -12.55 -2.01
CA ALA A 204 -12.70 -13.37 -1.12
C ALA A 204 -11.39 -12.66 -0.74
N LEU A 205 -10.80 -11.87 -1.64
CA LEU A 205 -9.63 -11.04 -1.39
C LEU A 205 -9.97 -9.89 -0.44
N VAL A 206 -11.08 -9.18 -0.65
CA VAL A 206 -11.58 -8.13 0.27
C VAL A 206 -11.78 -8.70 1.67
N ASN A 207 -12.45 -9.85 1.79
CA ASN A 207 -12.63 -10.52 3.06
C ASN A 207 -11.30 -10.95 3.71
N ARG A 208 -10.30 -11.39 2.93
CA ARG A 208 -8.96 -11.69 3.48
C ARG A 208 -8.23 -10.43 3.94
N ILE A 209 -8.30 -9.35 3.17
CA ILE A 209 -7.70 -8.05 3.53
C ILE A 209 -8.31 -7.52 4.82
N ILE A 210 -9.64 -7.67 4.99
CA ILE A 210 -10.36 -7.18 6.16
C ILE A 210 -10.17 -8.12 7.37
N CYS A 211 -10.19 -9.45 7.17
CA CYS A 211 -10.27 -10.43 8.25
C CYS A 211 -8.94 -11.09 8.64
N ASN A 212 -7.88 -10.97 7.83
CA ASN A 212 -6.55 -11.52 8.16
C ASN A 212 -5.50 -10.40 8.25
N PRO A 213 -5.45 -9.67 9.38
CA PRO A 213 -4.26 -8.89 9.70
C PRO A 213 -3.03 -9.81 9.66
N ASP A 214 -1.89 -9.30 9.19
CA ASP A 214 -0.58 -10.00 9.03
C ASP A 214 -0.34 -10.79 7.74
N VAL A 215 -1.33 -10.98 6.86
CA VAL A 215 -1.10 -11.57 5.53
C VAL A 215 -0.90 -10.47 4.49
N HIS A 216 0.26 -10.50 3.81
CA HIS A 216 0.54 -9.60 2.71
C HIS A 216 -0.34 -9.97 1.52
N ASN A 217 -1.23 -9.06 1.12
CA ASN A 217 -2.06 -9.23 -0.07
C ASN A 217 -1.58 -8.23 -1.13
N ILE A 218 -1.17 -8.74 -2.29
CA ILE A 218 -0.95 -7.89 -3.47
C ILE A 218 -2.25 -7.85 -4.25
N ALA A 219 -2.70 -6.64 -4.57
CA ALA A 219 -3.89 -6.40 -5.35
C ALA A 219 -3.65 -5.29 -6.38
N TYR A 220 -4.30 -5.40 -7.53
CA TYR A 220 -4.24 -4.37 -8.57
C TYR A 220 -5.33 -3.35 -8.31
N LEU A 221 -4.95 -2.08 -8.13
CA LEU A 221 -5.87 -0.98 -7.88
C LEU A 221 -6.04 -0.14 -9.14
N ALA A 222 -7.28 0.06 -9.59
CA ALA A 222 -7.65 1.03 -10.60
C ALA A 222 -8.44 2.18 -9.95
N PRO A 223 -8.18 3.45 -10.32
CA PRO A 223 -8.95 4.56 -9.78
C PRO A 223 -10.34 4.63 -10.42
N THR A 224 -11.36 4.98 -9.62
CA THR A 224 -12.76 5.03 -10.07
C THR A 224 -13.07 6.21 -10.98
N ARG A 225 -12.34 7.32 -10.85
CA ARG A 225 -12.60 8.59 -11.55
C ARG A 225 -11.42 9.09 -12.41
N SER A 226 -10.47 8.23 -12.73
CA SER A 226 -9.27 8.61 -13.49
C SER A 226 -8.89 7.53 -14.48
N ASP A 227 -8.38 7.93 -15.65
CA ASP A 227 -7.88 7.01 -16.68
C ASP A 227 -6.43 6.53 -16.41
N LYS A 228 -6.01 6.52 -15.13
CA LYS A 228 -4.66 6.05 -14.79
C LYS A 228 -4.61 4.52 -14.91
N SER A 229 -3.48 4.01 -15.35
CA SER A 229 -3.22 2.57 -15.38
C SER A 229 -3.36 1.96 -13.98
N PRO A 230 -3.85 0.71 -13.87
CA PRO A 230 -3.87 0.01 -12.60
C PRO A 230 -2.45 -0.16 -12.05
N ILE A 231 -2.32 -0.05 -10.73
CA ILE A 231 -1.05 -0.24 -10.01
C ILE A 231 -1.13 -1.48 -9.12
N ALA A 232 0.00 -2.16 -8.94
CA ALA A 232 0.08 -3.24 -7.96
C ALA A 232 0.32 -2.62 -6.57
N CYS A 233 -0.58 -2.89 -5.63
CA CYS A 233 -0.45 -2.43 -4.26
C CYS A 233 -0.36 -3.59 -3.29
N MET A 234 0.60 -3.48 -2.37
CA MET A 234 0.68 -4.31 -1.19
C MET A 234 -0.22 -3.71 -0.11
N ILE A 235 -1.21 -4.48 0.34
CA ILE A 235 -2.23 -4.04 1.29
C ILE A 235 -1.98 -4.67 2.66
N PHE A 236 -1.89 -3.81 3.66
CA PHE A 236 -1.81 -4.16 5.08
C PHE A 236 -3.03 -3.65 5.81
N CYS A 237 -3.58 -4.46 6.69
CA CYS A 237 -4.63 -4.07 7.62
C CYS A 237 -4.14 -4.34 9.04
N ASN A 238 -4.19 -3.32 9.90
CA ASN A 238 -3.93 -3.45 11.33
C ASN A 238 -5.17 -3.06 12.11
N ARG A 239 -5.55 -3.87 13.10
CA ARG A 239 -6.65 -3.54 14.03
C ARG A 239 -6.08 -3.02 15.34
N SER A 240 -6.55 -1.85 15.77
CA SER A 240 -6.40 -1.41 17.16
C SER A 240 -7.61 -1.90 17.96
N SER A 241 -7.38 -2.87 18.85
CA SER A 241 -8.43 -3.39 19.75
C SER A 241 -8.88 -2.36 20.78
N GLU A 242 -7.98 -1.48 21.22
CA GLU A 242 -8.27 -0.42 22.19
C GLU A 242 -9.19 0.66 21.61
N LEU A 243 -8.98 1.04 20.34
CA LEU A 243 -9.73 2.10 19.68
C LEU A 243 -10.90 1.61 18.83
N ASP A 244 -11.04 0.29 18.68
CA ASP A 244 -11.96 -0.40 17.77
C ASP A 244 -11.92 0.18 16.35
N ARG A 245 -10.70 0.28 15.81
CA ARG A 245 -10.42 0.88 14.51
C ARG A 245 -9.49 0.00 13.68
N TYR A 246 -9.65 0.08 12.37
CA TYR A 246 -8.75 -0.53 11.41
C TYR A 246 -7.94 0.55 10.70
N VAL A 247 -6.68 0.25 10.44
CA VAL A 247 -5.77 1.07 9.64
C VAL A 247 -5.33 0.25 8.45
N TYR A 248 -5.71 0.70 7.27
CA TYR A 248 -5.28 0.15 6.00
C TYR A 248 -4.14 0.98 5.45
N ALA A 249 -3.04 0.32 5.11
CA ALA A 249 -1.91 0.91 4.41
C ALA A 249 -1.74 0.16 3.08
N LEU A 250 -1.84 0.88 1.96
CA LEU A 250 -1.62 0.32 0.64
C LEU A 250 -0.39 1.00 0.04
N THR A 251 0.65 0.21 -0.23
CA THR A 251 1.92 0.69 -0.76
C THR A 251 2.04 0.26 -2.21
N ASP A 252 2.31 1.21 -3.11
CA ASP A 252 2.59 0.92 -4.51
C ASP A 252 3.88 0.10 -4.63
N VAL A 253 3.74 -1.10 -5.21
CA VAL A 253 4.82 -2.06 -5.46
C VAL A 253 4.88 -2.43 -6.94
N THR A 254 4.31 -1.62 -7.83
CA THR A 254 4.26 -1.88 -9.28
C THR A 254 5.65 -2.13 -9.85
N HIS A 255 6.60 -1.23 -9.58
CA HIS A 255 7.99 -1.38 -10.03
C HIS A 255 8.65 -2.65 -9.49
N LEU A 256 8.37 -3.03 -8.23
CA LEU A 256 8.94 -4.24 -7.63
C LEU A 256 8.39 -5.51 -8.26
N GLU A 257 7.09 -5.55 -8.59
CA GLU A 257 6.47 -6.67 -9.28
C GLU A 257 6.96 -6.79 -10.74
N GLU A 258 7.14 -5.66 -11.43
CA GLU A 258 7.75 -5.65 -12.77
C GLU A 258 9.20 -6.15 -12.74
N GLU A 259 10.02 -5.63 -11.83
CA GLU A 259 11.41 -6.03 -11.66
C GLU A 259 11.53 -7.51 -11.28
N LYS A 260 10.67 -7.99 -10.38
CA LYS A 260 10.60 -9.42 -10.05
C LYS A 260 10.26 -10.27 -11.26
N ARG A 261 9.28 -9.86 -12.07
CA ARG A 261 8.87 -10.58 -13.28
C ARG A 261 10.00 -10.61 -14.31
N ASP A 262 10.74 -9.52 -14.45
CA ASP A 262 11.88 -9.44 -15.36
C ASP A 262 13.05 -10.30 -14.86
N LEU A 263 13.33 -10.29 -13.56
CA LEU A 263 14.32 -11.20 -12.95
C LEU A 263 13.91 -12.66 -13.13
N GLU A 264 12.64 -13.01 -12.93
CA GLU A 264 12.12 -14.35 -13.17
C GLU A 264 12.26 -14.75 -14.65
N ARG A 265 11.94 -13.87 -15.59
CA ARG A 265 12.16 -14.10 -17.02
C ARG A 265 13.63 -14.30 -17.36
N GLN A 266 14.52 -13.44 -16.88
CA GLN A 266 15.96 -13.57 -17.11
C GLN A 266 16.52 -14.85 -16.51
N ALA A 267 16.05 -15.23 -15.32
CA ALA A 267 16.44 -16.45 -14.65
C ALA A 267 15.90 -17.71 -15.35
N THR A 268 14.82 -17.61 -16.14
CA THR A 268 14.13 -18.79 -16.68
C THR A 268 14.12 -18.96 -18.20
N ILE A 269 14.21 -17.88 -18.97
CA ILE A 269 14.02 -17.87 -20.42
C ILE A 269 15.30 -17.37 -21.11
N ASP A 270 15.62 -17.94 -22.28
CA ASP A 270 16.67 -17.46 -23.16
C ASP A 270 16.18 -16.21 -23.92
N ALA A 271 16.91 -15.09 -23.77
CA ALA A 271 16.48 -13.79 -24.29
C ALA A 271 16.34 -13.73 -25.82
N LEU A 272 17.08 -14.57 -26.56
CA LEU A 272 17.04 -14.59 -28.01
C LEU A 272 15.88 -15.42 -28.55
N THR A 273 15.69 -16.62 -28.00
CA THR A 273 14.81 -17.64 -28.58
C THR A 273 13.46 -17.75 -27.87
N GLY A 274 13.32 -17.21 -26.65
CA GLY A 274 12.08 -17.23 -25.88
C GLY A 274 11.72 -18.57 -25.24
N VAL A 275 12.58 -19.59 -25.38
CA VAL A 275 12.43 -20.91 -24.72
C VAL A 275 13.16 -20.93 -23.38
N TYR A 276 13.04 -22.00 -22.59
CA TYR A 276 13.76 -22.07 -21.32
C TYR A 276 15.27 -21.93 -21.52
N ASN A 277 15.93 -21.28 -20.56
CA ASN A 277 17.39 -21.25 -20.52
C ASN A 277 17.95 -22.51 -19.84
N ARG A 278 19.27 -22.67 -19.93
CA ARG A 278 20.01 -23.77 -19.29
C ARG A 278 19.76 -23.88 -17.77
N ALA A 279 19.70 -22.76 -17.07
CA ALA A 279 19.52 -22.76 -15.61
C ALA A 279 18.16 -23.34 -15.21
N LYS A 280 17.08 -22.90 -15.88
CA LYS A 280 15.73 -23.40 -15.66
C LYS A 280 15.59 -24.86 -16.07
N PHE A 281 16.14 -25.24 -17.22
CA PHE A 281 16.13 -26.64 -17.66
C PHE A 281 16.77 -27.57 -16.64
N ASN A 282 17.94 -27.22 -16.10
CA ASN A 282 18.61 -28.01 -15.06
C ASN A 282 17.75 -28.14 -13.79
N SER A 283 17.11 -27.05 -13.35
CA SER A 283 16.25 -27.08 -12.17
C SER A 283 15.06 -28.04 -12.35
N LEU A 284 14.44 -28.04 -13.54
CA LEU A 284 13.31 -28.90 -13.87
C LEU A 284 13.74 -30.36 -14.10
N LEU A 285 14.89 -30.57 -14.75
CA LEU A 285 15.46 -31.89 -14.94
C LEU A 285 15.70 -32.60 -13.59
N LEU A 286 16.22 -31.86 -12.59
CA LEU A 286 16.41 -32.38 -11.23
C LEU A 286 15.10 -32.81 -10.56
N SER A 287 14.03 -32.01 -10.72
CA SER A 287 12.72 -32.38 -10.18
C SER A 287 12.12 -33.59 -10.89
N GLU A 288 12.24 -33.68 -12.21
CA GLU A 288 11.68 -34.78 -13.00
C GLU A 288 12.43 -36.10 -12.77
N ILE A 289 13.76 -36.08 -12.66
CA ILE A 289 14.54 -37.27 -12.26
C ILE A 289 14.08 -37.77 -10.88
N SER A 290 13.82 -36.86 -9.94
CA SER A 290 13.33 -37.22 -8.60
C SER A 290 11.91 -37.80 -8.62
N ARG A 291 11.07 -37.38 -9.58
CA ARG A 291 9.73 -37.93 -9.82
C ARG A 291 9.83 -39.33 -10.40
N VAL A 292 10.60 -39.50 -11.48
CA VAL A 292 10.77 -40.76 -12.21
C VAL A 292 11.40 -41.84 -11.35
N ARG A 293 12.36 -41.49 -10.48
CA ARG A 293 12.93 -42.46 -9.51
C ARG A 293 11.88 -43.04 -8.56
N ARG A 294 10.80 -42.31 -8.27
CA ARG A 294 9.70 -42.75 -7.38
C ARG A 294 8.64 -43.54 -8.13
N TYR A 295 8.21 -43.08 -9.29
CA TYR A 295 7.07 -43.65 -10.01
C TYR A 295 7.45 -44.61 -11.14
N SER A 296 8.74 -44.71 -11.49
CA SER A 296 9.26 -45.56 -12.58
C SER A 296 8.60 -45.30 -13.94
N GLU A 297 8.28 -44.05 -14.23
CA GLU A 297 7.80 -43.59 -15.54
C GLU A 297 8.98 -43.39 -16.51
N PRO A 298 8.81 -43.62 -17.82
CA PRO A 298 9.88 -43.41 -18.78
C PRO A 298 10.16 -41.91 -18.97
N LEU A 299 11.44 -41.56 -19.08
CA LEU A 299 11.91 -40.19 -19.25
C LEU A 299 13.06 -40.18 -20.24
N SER A 300 12.93 -39.41 -21.32
CA SER A 300 13.95 -39.37 -22.35
C SER A 300 14.42 -37.95 -22.61
N LEU A 301 15.70 -37.83 -22.92
CA LEU A 301 16.37 -36.58 -23.20
C LEU A 301 16.85 -36.59 -24.65
N ILE A 302 16.57 -35.49 -25.34
CA ILE A 302 16.99 -35.21 -26.70
C ILE A 302 17.87 -33.97 -26.64
N MET A 303 19.11 -34.07 -27.12
CA MET A 303 20.00 -32.93 -27.29
C MET A 303 20.33 -32.78 -28.77
N PHE A 304 20.29 -31.56 -29.27
CA PHE A 304 20.53 -31.31 -30.68
C PHE A 304 21.24 -29.99 -30.94
N ASP A 305 21.91 -29.93 -32.08
CA ASP A 305 22.78 -28.84 -32.48
C ASP A 305 22.59 -28.54 -33.96
N ILE A 306 22.59 -27.25 -34.31
CA ILE A 306 22.46 -26.79 -35.69
C ILE A 306 23.76 -27.06 -36.44
N ASP A 307 23.67 -27.88 -37.49
CA ASP A 307 24.82 -28.29 -38.27
C ASP A 307 25.46 -27.09 -38.98
N ASN A 308 26.79 -26.97 -38.84
CA ASN A 308 27.60 -25.94 -39.49
C ASN A 308 27.15 -24.50 -39.18
N PHE A 309 26.54 -24.25 -38.01
CA PHE A 309 26.01 -22.92 -37.66
C PHE A 309 27.06 -21.80 -37.71
N LYS A 310 28.31 -22.09 -37.34
CA LYS A 310 29.42 -21.13 -37.53
C LYS A 310 29.56 -20.65 -38.98
N SER A 311 29.38 -21.55 -39.96
CA SER A 311 29.46 -21.18 -41.39
C SER A 311 28.30 -20.26 -41.81
N VAL A 312 27.12 -20.42 -41.18
CA VAL A 312 25.98 -19.52 -41.38
C VAL A 312 26.34 -18.11 -40.90
N ASN A 313 26.86 -17.99 -39.67
CA ASN A 313 27.29 -16.70 -39.13
C ASN A 313 28.39 -16.05 -39.98
N ASP A 314 29.38 -16.83 -40.40
CA ASP A 314 30.51 -16.33 -41.19
C ASP A 314 30.09 -15.88 -42.61
N SER A 315 29.03 -16.48 -43.17
CA SER A 315 28.59 -16.20 -44.55
C SER A 315 27.49 -15.14 -44.63
N PHE A 316 26.59 -15.11 -43.65
CA PHE A 316 25.39 -14.27 -43.69
C PHE A 316 25.37 -13.18 -42.60
N GLY A 317 26.21 -13.30 -41.57
CA GLY A 317 26.24 -12.39 -40.44
C GLY A 317 25.49 -12.93 -39.21
N HIS A 318 25.78 -12.33 -38.06
CA HIS A 318 25.19 -12.75 -36.78
C HIS A 318 23.69 -12.47 -36.68
N GLN A 319 23.16 -11.46 -37.37
CA GLN A 319 21.72 -11.14 -37.32
C GLN A 319 20.89 -12.25 -38.00
N GLU A 320 21.42 -12.80 -39.08
CA GLU A 320 20.84 -13.90 -39.84
C GLU A 320 20.98 -15.22 -39.07
N GLY A 321 22.11 -15.45 -38.40
CA GLY A 321 22.26 -16.56 -37.46
C GLY A 321 21.25 -16.50 -36.30
N ASP A 322 21.03 -15.32 -35.73
CA ASP A 322 20.02 -15.09 -34.70
C ASP A 322 18.59 -15.37 -35.21
N ALA A 323 18.31 -15.02 -36.47
CA ALA A 323 17.03 -15.34 -37.11
C ALA A 323 16.84 -16.86 -37.29
N VAL A 324 17.90 -17.58 -37.67
CA VAL A 324 17.89 -19.06 -37.74
C VAL A 324 17.62 -19.66 -36.36
N LEU A 325 18.30 -19.20 -35.31
CA LEU A 325 18.09 -19.69 -33.94
C LEU A 325 16.64 -19.49 -33.47
N LYS A 326 16.07 -18.31 -33.74
CA LYS A 326 14.64 -18.01 -33.45
C LYS A 326 13.70 -18.92 -34.25
N GLY A 327 13.98 -19.12 -35.53
CA GLY A 327 13.18 -19.98 -36.40
C GLY A 327 13.18 -21.43 -35.93
N VAL A 328 14.37 -21.98 -35.63
CA VAL A 328 14.51 -23.36 -35.13
C VAL A 328 13.80 -23.51 -33.78
N ALA A 329 14.00 -22.57 -32.85
CA ALA A 329 13.34 -22.62 -31.55
C ALA A 329 11.81 -22.57 -31.69
N GLY A 330 11.27 -21.65 -32.50
CA GLY A 330 9.84 -21.56 -32.75
C GLY A 330 9.26 -22.82 -33.38
N LEU A 331 9.98 -23.41 -34.34
CA LEU A 331 9.56 -24.64 -35.01
C LEU A 331 9.56 -25.84 -34.05
N VAL A 332 10.60 -26.00 -33.24
CA VAL A 332 10.67 -27.09 -32.26
C VAL A 332 9.59 -26.92 -31.19
N ALA A 333 9.40 -25.71 -30.69
CA ALA A 333 8.36 -25.40 -29.70
C ALA A 333 6.94 -25.73 -30.20
N SER A 334 6.66 -25.59 -31.50
CA SER A 334 5.35 -25.96 -32.08
C SER A 334 5.16 -27.46 -32.29
N HIS A 335 6.23 -28.26 -32.19
CA HIS A 335 6.22 -29.71 -32.43
C HIS A 335 6.34 -30.55 -31.16
N VAL A 336 6.86 -29.95 -30.09
CA VAL A 336 6.99 -30.52 -28.75
C VAL A 336 5.67 -30.35 -27.97
N ARG A 337 5.33 -31.27 -27.06
CA ARG A 337 4.09 -31.19 -26.28
C ARG A 337 4.20 -30.10 -25.21
N GLU A 338 3.08 -29.53 -24.80
CA GLU A 338 3.03 -28.51 -23.73
C GLU A 338 3.67 -28.98 -22.41
N GLN A 339 3.54 -30.29 -22.12
CA GLN A 339 4.13 -30.93 -20.93
C GLN A 339 5.63 -31.22 -21.05
N ASP A 340 6.17 -31.32 -22.27
CA ASP A 340 7.59 -31.59 -22.48
C ASP A 340 8.41 -30.33 -22.25
N LEU A 341 9.65 -30.48 -21.77
CA LEU A 341 10.51 -29.32 -21.52
C LEU A 341 11.36 -29.03 -22.74
N PHE A 342 11.45 -27.77 -23.15
CA PHE A 342 12.30 -27.35 -24.26
C PHE A 342 13.14 -26.12 -23.87
N ALA A 343 14.45 -26.21 -24.11
CA ALA A 343 15.40 -25.19 -23.70
C ALA A 343 16.54 -25.00 -24.70
N ARG A 344 17.14 -23.82 -24.67
CA ARG A 344 18.44 -23.55 -25.30
C ARG A 344 19.56 -23.79 -24.28
N TRP A 345 20.44 -24.74 -24.59
CA TRP A 345 21.53 -25.14 -23.70
C TRP A 345 22.72 -24.18 -23.77
N GLY A 346 23.05 -23.69 -24.97
CA GLY A 346 24.06 -22.66 -25.19
C GLY A 346 24.46 -22.55 -26.67
N GLY A 347 24.78 -21.34 -27.15
CA GLY A 347 25.14 -21.15 -28.56
C GLY A 347 24.07 -21.68 -29.52
N GLU A 348 24.43 -22.62 -30.37
CA GLU A 348 23.52 -23.36 -31.28
C GLU A 348 22.92 -24.66 -30.73
N GLU A 349 23.14 -24.96 -29.45
CA GLU A 349 22.69 -26.21 -28.81
C GLU A 349 21.34 -26.04 -28.08
N PHE A 350 20.48 -27.04 -28.25
CA PHE A 350 19.14 -27.12 -27.68
C PHE A 350 18.90 -28.48 -27.02
N MET A 351 17.99 -28.50 -26.04
CA MET A 351 17.61 -29.70 -25.31
C MET A 351 16.10 -29.80 -25.13
N THR A 352 15.58 -31.01 -25.31
CA THR A 352 14.19 -31.36 -25.05
C THR A 352 14.13 -32.53 -24.07
N LEU A 353 13.37 -32.39 -22.99
CA LEU A 353 13.04 -33.47 -22.07
C LEU A 353 11.63 -33.98 -22.41
N ALA A 354 11.55 -35.18 -22.99
CA ALA A 354 10.29 -35.83 -23.32
C ALA A 354 9.78 -36.59 -22.08
N LEU A 355 8.72 -36.08 -21.47
CA LEU A 355 8.12 -36.69 -20.28
C LEU A 355 7.30 -37.91 -20.69
N GLU A 356 7.29 -38.93 -19.83
CA GLU A 356 6.51 -40.16 -20.03
C GLU A 356 6.75 -40.80 -21.41
N SER A 357 7.99 -40.69 -21.90
CA SER A 357 8.40 -41.16 -23.22
C SER A 357 9.65 -42.04 -23.11
N ASP A 358 9.54 -43.27 -23.62
CA ASP A 358 10.65 -44.21 -23.71
C ASP A 358 11.60 -43.83 -24.86
N LEU A 359 12.70 -44.59 -25.01
CA LEU A 359 13.71 -44.32 -26.02
C LEU A 359 13.14 -44.27 -27.46
N GLU A 360 12.20 -45.18 -27.79
CA GLU A 360 11.61 -45.23 -29.14
C GLU A 360 10.67 -44.04 -29.38
N GLY A 361 9.85 -43.66 -28.39
CA GLY A 361 9.02 -42.46 -28.47
C GLY A 361 9.85 -41.19 -28.67
N ALA A 362 10.95 -41.05 -27.93
CA ALA A 362 11.86 -39.93 -28.06
C ALA A 362 12.60 -39.91 -29.40
N LYS A 363 12.99 -41.08 -29.92
CA LYS A 363 13.60 -41.22 -31.24
C LYS A 363 12.64 -40.80 -32.36
N ILE A 364 11.36 -41.17 -32.26
CA ILE A 364 10.32 -40.74 -33.21
C ILE A 364 10.16 -39.21 -33.16
N LEU A 365 10.11 -38.63 -31.96
CA LEU A 365 10.05 -37.17 -31.79
C LEU A 365 11.28 -36.49 -32.42
N ALA A 366 12.49 -36.95 -32.11
CA ALA A 366 13.72 -36.42 -32.69
C ALA A 366 13.75 -36.52 -34.22
N ALA A 367 13.31 -37.65 -34.79
CA ALA A 367 13.23 -37.82 -36.24
C ALA A 367 12.21 -36.87 -36.89
N LYS A 368 11.07 -36.62 -36.22
CA LYS A 368 10.07 -35.65 -36.64
C LYS A 368 10.63 -34.22 -36.63
N LEU A 369 11.31 -33.84 -35.55
CA LEU A 369 11.94 -32.53 -35.40
C LEU A 369 13.03 -32.31 -36.46
N ARG A 370 13.91 -33.30 -36.66
CA ARG A 370 14.96 -33.26 -37.68
C ARG A 370 14.38 -32.97 -39.07
N LYS A 371 13.34 -33.72 -39.45
CA LYS A 371 12.69 -33.57 -40.75
C LYS A 371 12.02 -32.19 -40.89
N ALA A 372 11.33 -31.74 -39.86
CA ALA A 372 10.69 -30.42 -39.86
C ALA A 372 11.71 -29.29 -40.07
N ILE A 373 12.86 -29.36 -39.40
CA ILE A 373 13.93 -28.34 -39.54
C ILE A 373 14.56 -28.39 -40.94
N GLU A 374 14.85 -29.59 -41.45
CA GLU A 374 15.43 -29.79 -42.78
C GLU A 374 14.53 -29.26 -43.92
N GLU A 375 13.21 -29.41 -43.77
CA GLU A 375 12.23 -28.96 -44.76
C GLU A 375 11.87 -27.46 -44.64
N ALA A 376 12.27 -26.81 -43.54
CA ALA A 376 11.98 -25.41 -43.30
C ALA A 376 12.92 -24.48 -44.09
N ASP A 377 12.34 -23.39 -44.63
CA ASP A 377 13.09 -22.32 -45.28
C ASP A 377 13.40 -21.20 -44.28
N PHE A 378 14.68 -20.94 -44.06
CA PHE A 378 15.20 -19.88 -43.20
C PHE A 378 15.58 -18.62 -44.00
N GLY A 379 14.95 -18.42 -45.16
CA GLY A 379 15.06 -17.20 -45.95
C GLY A 379 16.40 -17.09 -46.66
N LEU A 380 17.19 -16.05 -46.33
CA LEU A 380 18.48 -15.80 -46.97
C LEU A 380 19.48 -16.95 -46.77
N VAL A 381 19.38 -17.67 -45.65
CA VAL A 381 20.24 -18.83 -45.32
C VAL A 381 19.81 -20.09 -46.08
N GLY A 382 18.55 -20.16 -46.54
CA GLY A 382 17.96 -21.35 -47.13
C GLY A 382 17.66 -22.42 -46.08
N THR A 383 18.01 -23.67 -46.35
CA THR A 383 17.75 -24.81 -45.46
C THR A 383 18.90 -25.04 -44.49
N VAL A 384 18.58 -25.36 -43.23
CA VAL A 384 19.57 -25.81 -42.23
C VAL A 384 19.23 -27.22 -41.76
N THR A 385 20.22 -27.95 -41.28
CA THR A 385 20.02 -29.28 -40.70
C THR A 385 20.45 -29.30 -39.24
N CYS A 386 19.98 -30.30 -38.50
CA CYS A 386 20.36 -30.50 -37.11
C CYS A 386 20.76 -31.96 -36.87
N SER A 387 21.77 -32.15 -36.03
CA SER A 387 22.16 -33.46 -35.50
C SER A 387 21.52 -33.65 -34.12
N PHE A 388 21.05 -34.87 -33.82
CA PHE A 388 20.32 -35.19 -32.60
C PHE A 388 20.95 -36.39 -31.87
N GLY A 389 21.16 -36.25 -30.56
CA GLY A 389 21.46 -37.32 -29.63
C GLY A 389 20.28 -37.59 -28.71
N VAL A 390 19.85 -38.85 -28.62
CA VAL A 390 18.69 -39.26 -27.82
C VAL A 390 19.08 -40.33 -26.82
N THR A 391 18.52 -40.24 -25.62
CA THR A 391 18.87 -41.13 -24.51
C THR A 391 17.68 -41.27 -23.55
N GLU A 392 17.45 -42.46 -23.01
CA GLU A 392 16.42 -42.70 -21.98
C GLU A 392 17.05 -42.81 -20.59
N PHE A 393 16.46 -42.19 -19.58
CA PHE A 393 16.96 -42.17 -18.20
C PHE A 393 17.06 -43.57 -17.60
N LYS A 394 18.20 -43.91 -17.02
CA LYS A 394 18.43 -45.19 -16.32
C LYS A 394 18.43 -44.96 -14.81
N LYS A 395 17.94 -45.91 -14.00
CA LYS A 395 17.87 -45.76 -12.53
C LYS A 395 19.21 -45.37 -11.87
N GLU A 396 20.31 -45.86 -12.43
CA GLU A 396 21.67 -45.62 -11.97
C GLU A 396 22.23 -44.25 -12.40
N ASP A 397 21.54 -43.51 -13.27
CA ASP A 397 22.04 -42.24 -13.80
C ASP A 397 22.07 -41.14 -12.74
N SER A 398 23.16 -40.38 -12.75
CA SER A 398 23.18 -39.00 -12.25
C SER A 398 22.69 -38.05 -13.33
N VAL A 399 22.39 -36.81 -12.96
CA VAL A 399 22.05 -35.76 -13.94
C VAL A 399 23.17 -35.59 -14.97
N GLU A 400 24.42 -35.62 -14.51
CA GLU A 400 25.61 -35.49 -15.34
C GLU A 400 25.79 -36.67 -16.30
N SER A 401 25.58 -37.92 -15.83
CA SER A 401 25.70 -39.09 -16.72
C SER A 401 24.59 -39.13 -17.75
N PHE A 402 23.38 -38.68 -17.40
CA PHE A 402 22.25 -38.62 -18.32
C PHE A 402 22.47 -37.61 -19.44
N ILE A 403 22.91 -36.39 -19.09
CA ILE A 403 23.26 -35.35 -20.06
C ILE A 403 24.45 -35.79 -20.91
N LYS A 404 25.51 -36.34 -20.29
CA LYS A 404 26.69 -36.81 -21.00
C LYS A 404 26.35 -37.89 -22.03
N ARG A 405 25.41 -38.79 -21.73
CA ARG A 405 24.98 -39.80 -22.69
C ARG A 405 24.23 -39.21 -23.89
N ALA A 406 23.47 -38.12 -23.69
CA ALA A 406 22.88 -37.36 -24.79
C ALA A 406 23.95 -36.68 -25.65
N ASP A 407 24.98 -36.12 -25.00
CA ASP A 407 26.15 -35.50 -25.66
C ASP A 407 26.95 -36.50 -26.49
N ASP A 408 27.27 -37.66 -25.91
CA ASP A 408 27.97 -38.74 -26.60
C ASP A 408 27.17 -39.24 -27.82
N ALA A 409 25.83 -39.24 -27.75
CA ALA A 409 24.96 -39.60 -28.87
C ALA A 409 24.99 -38.50 -29.95
N LEU A 410 24.89 -37.24 -29.55
CA LEU A 410 24.97 -36.10 -30.46
C LEU A 410 26.31 -36.03 -31.17
N TYR A 411 27.41 -36.29 -30.46
CA TYR A 411 28.74 -36.36 -31.03
C TYR A 411 28.85 -37.43 -32.12
N LYS A 412 28.31 -38.63 -31.88
CA LYS A 412 28.21 -39.69 -32.89
C LYS A 412 27.36 -39.26 -34.09
N ALA A 413 26.29 -38.49 -33.87
CA ALA A 413 25.46 -37.99 -34.95
C ALA A 413 26.26 -37.05 -35.87
N LYS A 414 27.07 -36.17 -35.28
CA LYS A 414 27.94 -35.24 -36.01
C LYS A 414 29.05 -35.98 -36.78
N GLU A 415 29.74 -36.94 -36.15
CA GLU A 415 30.78 -37.75 -36.82
C GLU A 415 30.22 -38.64 -37.93
N GLY A 416 29.00 -39.13 -37.78
CA GLY A 416 28.36 -39.99 -38.77
C GLY A 416 27.99 -39.29 -40.08
N GLY A 417 28.21 -37.98 -40.21
CA GLY A 417 27.84 -37.21 -41.40
C GLY A 417 26.68 -36.23 -41.19
N ARG A 418 26.36 -35.90 -39.93
CA ARG A 418 25.34 -34.90 -39.54
C ARG A 418 23.91 -35.23 -40.01
N ASN A 419 22.96 -34.32 -39.79
CA ASN A 419 21.55 -34.43 -40.19
C ASN A 419 20.94 -35.81 -39.85
N LYS A 420 21.14 -36.29 -38.62
CA LYS A 420 20.70 -37.61 -38.18
C LYS A 420 20.36 -37.65 -36.71
N VAL A 421 19.72 -38.75 -36.33
CA VAL A 421 19.38 -39.08 -34.94
C VAL A 421 20.20 -40.29 -34.52
N GLU A 422 20.98 -40.14 -33.45
CA GLU A 422 21.70 -41.23 -32.79
C GLU A 422 21.13 -41.47 -31.40
N VAL A 423 21.18 -42.72 -30.93
CA VAL A 423 20.57 -43.16 -29.66
C VAL A 423 21.58 -43.91 -28.77
N LEU A 424 21.55 -43.71 -27.44
CA LEU A 424 22.44 -44.39 -26.46
C LEU A 424 21.81 -44.79 -25.11
#